data_AF-A0A8K0UA57-F1
#
_entry.id   AF-A0A8K0UA57-F1
#
_cell.length_a   1.000
_cell.length_b   1.000
_cell.length_c   1.000
_cell.angle_alpha   90.00
_cell.angle_beta   90.00
_cell.angle_gamma   90.00
#
_symmetry.space_group_name_H-M   'P 1'
#
loop_
_entity.id
_entity.type
_entity.pdbx_description
1 polymer ?
#
loop_
_entity_poly.entity_id
_entity_poly.type
_entity_poly.pdbx_seq_one_letter_code
_entity_poly.pdbx_strand_id
1 'polypeptide(L)'
;LSLWLVPAAEQLQPIRSVLPKRHDSLSSYPAIIPHITLASTPRQSKLTPEMLLHAIPPNQQAVRANFQSLVVSDHYFRSVLVAVHLTLDLEALRTAIMTALGDSVPHSPMFPHMSLCYILDEDAAERDRVAGTLRDTGVVSESGGKEGQTMLLRCGDVSLSGFDGEEIWVVNCEGPVEEWRVLIKTQLTRTTR
;
A
#
# COMPACT_ATOMS: atom_id res chain seq x y z
N LEU A 1 -12.74 -7.17 5.92
CA LEU A 1 -12.23 -5.85 6.37
C LEU A 1 -10.72 -5.80 6.17
N SER A 2 -10.11 -4.62 6.10
CA SER A 2 -8.67 -4.48 5.97
C SER A 2 -8.13 -3.33 6.82
N LEU A 3 -6.91 -3.50 7.35
CA LEU A 3 -6.13 -2.46 8.02
C LEU A 3 -5.06 -1.94 7.06
N TRP A 4 -5.06 -0.64 6.82
CA TRP A 4 -4.18 0.02 5.87
C TRP A 4 -3.32 1.07 6.55
N LEU A 5 -2.00 0.98 6.37
CA LEU A 5 -1.09 2.09 6.66
C LEU A 5 -1.10 3.05 5.47
N VAL A 6 -1.44 4.31 5.71
CA VAL A 6 -1.68 5.31 4.65
C VAL A 6 -0.63 6.42 4.70
N PRO A 7 -0.14 6.92 3.56
CA PRO A 7 0.75 8.09 3.52
C PRO A 7 0.18 9.29 4.26
N ALA A 8 1.06 10.08 4.88
CA ALA A 8 0.73 11.37 5.45
C ALA A 8 0.00 12.26 4.43
N ALA A 9 -0.87 13.16 4.91
CA ALA A 9 -1.77 13.95 4.07
C ALA A 9 -1.02 14.74 2.97
N GLU A 10 0.16 15.26 3.31
CA GLU A 10 1.07 15.99 2.41
C GLU A 10 1.69 15.11 1.31
N GLN A 11 1.85 13.80 1.54
CA GLN A 11 2.42 12.84 0.59
C GLN A 11 1.34 12.13 -0.23
N LEU A 12 0.13 12.01 0.31
CA LEU A 12 -0.96 11.25 -0.32
C LEU A 12 -1.37 11.81 -1.69
N GLN A 13 -1.55 13.13 -1.81
CA GLN A 13 -1.95 13.75 -3.08
C GLN A 13 -0.86 13.70 -4.15
N PRO A 14 0.42 14.01 -3.84
CA PRO A 14 1.52 13.77 -4.77
C PRO A 14 1.58 12.34 -5.28
N ILE A 15 1.49 11.33 -4.40
CA ILE A 15 1.53 9.92 -4.82
C ILE A 15 0.34 9.58 -5.72
N ARG A 16 -0.87 10.05 -5.37
CA ARG A 16 -2.09 9.82 -6.16
C ARG A 16 -2.03 10.42 -7.57
N SER A 17 -1.31 11.54 -7.75
CA SER A 17 -1.25 12.23 -9.04
C SER A 17 -0.47 11.43 -10.09
N VAL A 18 0.43 10.55 -9.66
CA VAL A 18 1.28 9.74 -10.54
C VAL A 18 0.88 8.27 -10.64
N LEU A 19 -0.21 7.88 -9.97
CA LEU A 19 -0.75 6.53 -10.16
C LEU A 19 -1.18 6.35 -11.63
N PRO A 20 -0.84 5.21 -12.26
CA PRO A 20 -1.28 4.89 -13.61
C PRO A 20 -2.80 4.95 -13.73
N LYS A 21 -3.29 5.56 -14.82
CA LYS A 21 -4.70 5.65 -15.16
C LYS A 21 -4.88 5.25 -16.61
N ARG A 22 -6.00 4.60 -16.91
CA ARG A 22 -6.45 4.34 -18.27
C ARG A 22 -7.96 4.49 -18.33
N HIS A 23 -8.44 5.37 -19.20
CA HIS A 23 -9.87 5.70 -19.26
C HIS A 23 -10.71 4.68 -20.05
N ASP A 24 -10.05 3.82 -20.83
CA ASP A 24 -10.73 2.91 -21.77
C ASP A 24 -11.03 1.52 -21.18
N SER A 25 -10.56 1.21 -19.97
CA SER A 25 -10.87 -0.05 -19.28
C SER A 25 -11.78 0.26 -18.09
N LEU A 26 -12.95 -0.38 -18.05
CA LEU A 26 -13.97 -0.16 -17.02
C LEU A 26 -13.64 -0.85 -15.69
N SER A 27 -12.67 -1.77 -15.67
CA SER A 27 -12.39 -2.62 -14.49
C SER A 27 -10.90 -2.79 -14.18
N SER A 28 -10.01 -2.48 -15.13
CA SER A 28 -8.61 -2.19 -14.84
C SER A 28 -8.45 -0.72 -14.47
N TYR A 29 -7.41 -0.41 -13.69
CA TYR A 29 -7.11 0.93 -13.19
C TYR A 29 -8.22 1.57 -12.35
N PRO A 30 -8.85 0.83 -11.41
CA PRO A 30 -9.75 1.47 -10.46
C PRO A 30 -9.01 2.56 -9.68
N ALA A 31 -9.73 3.58 -9.25
CA ALA A 31 -9.14 4.62 -8.41
C ALA A 31 -8.81 4.02 -7.03
N ILE A 32 -7.52 3.89 -6.73
CA ILE A 32 -7.05 3.36 -5.44
C ILE A 32 -6.50 4.46 -4.55
N ILE A 33 -6.54 4.19 -3.25
CA ILE A 33 -5.85 4.98 -2.24
C ILE A 33 -4.47 4.35 -2.05
N PRO A 34 -3.35 5.07 -2.19
CA PRO A 34 -2.04 4.52 -1.85
C PRO A 34 -2.00 4.05 -0.40
N HIS A 35 -1.63 2.80 -0.16
CA HIS A 35 -1.54 2.22 1.17
C HIS A 35 -0.63 0.97 1.20
N ILE A 36 -0.18 0.59 2.39
CA ILE A 36 0.35 -0.75 2.69
C ILE A 36 -0.71 -1.51 3.49
N THR A 37 -1.09 -2.71 3.06
CA THR A 37 -2.01 -3.56 3.82
C THR A 37 -1.29 -4.24 4.98
N LEU A 38 -1.67 -3.89 6.21
CA LEU A 38 -1.11 -4.46 7.45
C LEU A 38 -1.75 -5.81 7.78
N ALA A 39 -3.07 -5.90 7.60
CA ALA A 39 -3.87 -7.11 7.82
C ALA A 39 -5.15 -7.06 6.97
N SER A 40 -5.63 -8.21 6.53
CA SER A 40 -6.92 -8.35 5.84
C SER A 40 -7.68 -9.54 6.40
N THR A 41 -8.96 -9.36 6.70
CA THR A 41 -9.80 -10.41 7.27
C THR A 41 -10.63 -11.10 6.19
N PRO A 42 -10.80 -12.43 6.26
CA PRO A 42 -11.73 -13.16 5.40
C PRO A 42 -13.16 -12.62 5.54
N ARG A 43 -13.95 -12.78 4.48
CA ARG A 43 -15.35 -12.29 4.44
C ARG A 43 -16.21 -12.83 5.59
N GLN A 44 -16.00 -14.09 5.97
CA GLN A 44 -16.74 -14.77 7.04
C GLN A 44 -16.13 -14.55 8.44
N SER A 45 -15.14 -13.67 8.57
CA SER A 45 -14.54 -13.34 9.86
C SER A 45 -15.56 -12.69 10.79
N LYS A 46 -15.49 -13.01 12.08
CA LYS A 46 -16.27 -12.36 13.14
C LYS A 46 -15.63 -11.05 13.64
N LEU A 47 -14.47 -10.67 13.09
CA LEU A 47 -13.77 -9.47 13.48
C LEU A 47 -14.55 -8.22 13.05
N THR A 48 -14.83 -7.33 14.00
CA THR A 48 -15.48 -6.04 13.74
C THR A 48 -14.45 -4.95 13.42
N PRO A 49 -14.86 -3.81 12.85
CA PRO A 49 -13.96 -2.68 12.64
C PRO A 49 -13.23 -2.21 13.91
N GLU A 50 -13.93 -2.23 15.05
CA GLU A 50 -13.38 -1.85 16.36
C GLU A 50 -12.33 -2.85 16.85
N MET A 51 -12.53 -4.15 16.60
CA MET A 51 -11.52 -5.17 16.92
C MET A 51 -10.23 -4.98 16.10
N LEU A 52 -10.36 -4.61 14.82
CA LEU A 52 -9.21 -4.27 13.97
C LEU A 52 -8.48 -3.04 14.53
N LEU A 53 -9.22 -2.01 14.93
CA LEU A 53 -8.64 -0.81 15.51
C LEU A 53 -7.89 -1.13 16.82
N HIS A 54 -8.47 -1.93 17.70
CA HIS A 54 -7.86 -2.32 18.97
C HIS A 54 -6.63 -3.24 18.82
N ALA A 55 -6.41 -3.83 17.65
CA ALA A 55 -5.19 -4.58 17.36
C ALA A 55 -3.96 -3.68 17.15
N ILE A 56 -4.16 -2.37 16.94
CA ILE A 56 -3.06 -1.41 16.82
C ILE A 56 -2.50 -1.14 18.23
N PRO A 57 -1.17 -1.22 18.43
CA PRO A 57 -0.57 -0.91 19.72
C PRO A 57 -0.96 0.49 20.24
N PRO A 58 -1.25 0.64 21.54
CA PRO A 58 -1.50 1.96 22.11
C PRO A 58 -0.25 2.84 21.96
N ASN A 59 -0.45 4.12 21.63
CA ASN A 59 0.63 5.08 21.36
C ASN A 59 1.58 4.68 20.21
N GLN A 60 1.07 3.88 19.25
CA GLN A 60 1.82 3.53 18.05
C GLN A 60 2.33 4.80 17.35
N GLN A 61 3.65 4.84 17.16
CA GLN A 61 4.32 5.92 16.45
C GLN A 61 4.11 5.80 14.94
N ALA A 62 4.19 6.93 14.24
CA ALA A 62 4.23 6.95 12.79
C ALA A 62 5.38 6.07 12.26
N VAL A 63 5.14 5.36 11.16
CA VAL A 63 6.10 4.41 10.59
C VAL A 63 6.57 4.88 9.23
N ARG A 64 7.89 4.98 9.03
CA ARG A 64 8.47 5.30 7.73
C ARG A 64 8.49 4.06 6.83
N ALA A 65 7.85 4.15 5.68
CA ALA A 65 7.89 3.14 4.62
C ALA A 65 8.84 3.60 3.49
N ASN A 66 9.97 2.91 3.32
CA ASN A 66 10.97 3.26 2.29
C ASN A 66 10.78 2.40 1.04
N PHE A 67 10.68 3.04 -0.13
CA PHE A 67 10.51 2.34 -1.40
C PHE A 67 11.79 1.61 -1.81
N GLN A 68 11.63 0.35 -2.18
CA GLN A 68 12.72 -0.54 -2.57
C GLN A 68 12.81 -0.67 -4.09
N SER A 69 11.74 -1.11 -4.74
CA SER A 69 11.75 -1.43 -6.17
C SER A 69 10.36 -1.41 -6.79
N LEU A 70 10.30 -1.29 -8.11
CA LEU A 70 9.07 -1.48 -8.87
C LEU A 70 8.92 -2.95 -9.27
N VAL A 71 7.79 -3.55 -8.93
CA VAL A 71 7.51 -4.97 -9.15
C VAL A 71 6.24 -5.12 -9.98
N VAL A 72 6.29 -6.08 -10.90
CA VAL A 72 5.15 -6.54 -11.69
C VAL A 72 4.77 -7.94 -11.19
N SER A 73 3.48 -8.20 -10.99
CA SER A 73 3.01 -9.56 -10.72
C SER A 73 1.74 -9.87 -11.51
N ASP A 74 1.39 -11.15 -11.57
CA ASP A 74 0.29 -11.71 -12.34
C ASP A 74 -1.07 -11.63 -11.64
N HIS A 75 -1.13 -11.05 -10.44
CA HIS A 75 -2.35 -11.00 -9.64
C HIS A 75 -3.03 -9.61 -9.70
N TYR A 76 -4.37 -9.58 -9.86
CA TYR A 76 -5.16 -8.34 -9.99
C TYR A 76 -4.78 -7.26 -8.97
N PHE A 77 -4.91 -7.55 -7.66
CA PHE A 77 -4.59 -6.60 -6.57
C PHE A 77 -3.09 -6.28 -6.40
N ARG A 78 -2.22 -6.88 -7.21
CA ARG A 78 -0.76 -6.75 -7.13
C ARG A 78 -0.14 -6.67 -8.54
N SER A 79 -0.83 -6.01 -9.48
CA SER A 79 -0.43 -5.97 -10.88
C SER A 79 0.86 -5.19 -11.08
N VAL A 80 0.89 -3.93 -10.66
CA VAL A 80 2.11 -3.12 -10.58
C VAL A 80 2.16 -2.50 -9.19
N LEU A 81 3.26 -2.71 -8.48
CA LEU A 81 3.41 -2.31 -7.09
C LEU A 81 4.83 -1.82 -6.79
N VAL A 82 4.92 -1.04 -5.72
CA VAL A 82 6.19 -0.66 -5.09
C VAL A 82 6.45 -1.64 -3.95
N ALA A 83 7.52 -2.42 -4.06
CA ALA A 83 8.04 -3.15 -2.92
C ALA A 83 8.62 -2.14 -1.92
N VAL A 84 8.41 -2.41 -0.63
CA VAL A 84 8.85 -1.53 0.46
C VAL A 84 9.84 -2.29 1.31
N HIS A 85 10.89 -1.60 1.78
CA HIS A 85 11.83 -2.18 2.74
C HIS A 85 11.09 -2.57 4.02
N LEU A 86 11.26 -3.82 4.45
CA LEU A 86 10.78 -4.27 5.75
C LEU A 86 11.69 -3.69 6.85
N THR A 87 11.32 -2.51 7.35
CA THR A 87 12.00 -1.89 8.48
C THR A 87 11.58 -2.57 9.79
N LEU A 88 12.43 -2.46 10.83
CA LEU A 88 12.13 -3.00 12.16
C LEU A 88 10.82 -2.44 12.72
N ASP A 89 10.54 -1.15 12.50
CA ASP A 89 9.31 -0.51 12.97
C ASP A 89 8.07 -1.06 12.26
N LEU A 90 8.14 -1.27 10.94
CA LEU A 90 7.03 -1.81 10.15
C LEU A 90 6.79 -3.29 10.45
N GLU A 91 7.86 -4.05 10.66
CA GLU A 91 7.79 -5.45 11.10
C GLU A 91 7.18 -5.56 12.50
N ALA A 92 7.62 -4.73 13.45
CA ALA A 92 7.11 -4.71 14.81
C ALA A 92 5.61 -4.35 14.84
N LEU A 93 5.20 -3.31 14.10
CA LEU A 93 3.80 -2.93 13.97
C LEU A 93 2.96 -4.08 13.40
N ARG A 94 3.39 -4.68 12.29
CA ARG A 94 2.64 -5.80 11.69
C ARG A 94 2.58 -6.99 12.64
N THR A 95 3.69 -7.34 13.29
CA THR A 95 3.75 -8.48 14.22
C THR A 95 2.79 -8.28 15.39
N ALA A 96 2.75 -7.08 15.97
CA ALA A 96 1.83 -6.76 17.05
C ALA A 96 0.36 -6.87 16.61
N ILE A 97 0.02 -6.32 15.43
CA ILE A 97 -1.34 -6.41 14.87
C ILE A 97 -1.73 -7.86 14.61
N MET A 98 -0.88 -8.63 13.93
CA MET A 98 -1.17 -10.03 13.60
C MET A 98 -1.30 -10.89 14.87
N THR A 99 -0.46 -10.63 15.88
CA THR A 99 -0.55 -11.32 17.18
C THR A 99 -1.86 -11.01 17.89
N ALA A 100 -2.29 -9.75 17.89
CA ALA A 100 -3.55 -9.34 18.53
C ALA A 100 -4.80 -9.90 17.82
N LEU A 101 -4.73 -10.07 16.50
CA LEU A 101 -5.83 -10.64 15.70
C LEU A 101 -5.82 -12.19 15.66
N GLY A 102 -4.70 -12.80 16.02
CA GLY A 102 -4.50 -14.25 16.07
C GLY A 102 -4.42 -14.94 14.71
N ASP A 103 -4.26 -16.26 14.73
CA ASP A 103 -3.98 -17.11 13.55
C ASP A 103 -5.09 -17.13 12.48
N SER A 104 -6.26 -16.55 12.77
CA SER A 104 -7.38 -16.47 11.84
C SER A 104 -7.18 -15.46 10.71
N VAL A 105 -6.18 -14.60 10.82
CA VAL A 105 -5.86 -13.59 9.81
C VAL A 105 -4.74 -14.10 8.89
N PRO A 106 -5.00 -14.22 7.57
CA PRO A 106 -3.98 -14.68 6.64
C PRO A 106 -2.83 -13.69 6.52
N HIS A 107 -1.62 -14.21 6.32
CA HIS A 107 -0.49 -13.37 5.95
C HIS A 107 -0.66 -12.81 4.55
N SER A 108 -0.49 -11.50 4.40
CA SER A 108 -0.44 -10.85 3.09
C SER A 108 0.78 -11.33 2.29
N PRO A 109 0.59 -11.84 1.05
CA PRO A 109 1.70 -12.19 0.18
C PRO A 109 2.47 -10.93 -0.24
N MET A 110 3.79 -11.03 -0.36
CA MET A 110 4.70 -9.92 -0.75
C MET A 110 4.61 -8.70 0.19
N PHE A 111 4.39 -8.90 1.49
CA PHE A 111 4.47 -7.81 2.45
C PHE A 111 5.93 -7.36 2.68
N PRO A 112 6.23 -6.04 2.77
CA PRO A 112 5.34 -4.91 2.55
C PRO A 112 5.36 -4.39 1.11
N HIS A 113 4.20 -3.97 0.62
CA HIS A 113 4.07 -3.31 -0.68
C HIS A 113 2.97 -2.26 -0.71
N MET A 114 3.10 -1.34 -1.65
CA MET A 114 2.07 -0.38 -2.02
C MET A 114 1.73 -0.56 -3.51
N SER A 115 0.49 -0.93 -3.81
CA SER A 115 0.05 -1.09 -5.20
C SER A 115 -0.06 0.26 -5.90
N LEU A 116 0.35 0.31 -7.17
CA LEU A 116 0.23 1.49 -8.03
C LEU A 116 -1.02 1.42 -8.93
N CYS A 117 -1.36 0.22 -9.40
CA CYS A 117 -2.60 -0.03 -10.13
C CYS A 117 -3.01 -1.51 -10.05
N TYR A 118 -4.29 -1.78 -10.32
CA TYR A 118 -4.85 -3.11 -10.48
C TYR A 118 -5.27 -3.32 -11.93
N ILE A 119 -4.88 -4.44 -12.53
CA ILE A 119 -5.09 -4.75 -13.94
C ILE A 119 -5.66 -6.17 -14.03
N LEU A 120 -6.82 -6.30 -14.66
CA LEU A 120 -7.45 -7.60 -14.91
C LEU A 120 -6.59 -8.47 -15.83
N ASP A 121 -6.79 -9.78 -15.75
CA ASP A 121 -6.02 -10.73 -16.57
C ASP A 121 -6.28 -10.57 -18.09
N GLU A 122 -7.46 -10.08 -18.47
CA GLU A 122 -7.78 -9.73 -19.87
C GLU A 122 -6.89 -8.60 -20.42
N ASP A 123 -6.38 -7.73 -19.53
CA ASP A 123 -5.46 -6.63 -19.84
C ASP A 123 -4.01 -6.98 -19.43
N ALA A 124 -3.65 -8.26 -19.23
CA ALA A 124 -2.36 -8.64 -18.61
C ALA A 124 -1.11 -8.03 -19.27
N ALA A 125 -1.12 -7.81 -20.60
CA ALA A 125 -0.03 -7.16 -21.32
C ALA A 125 0.25 -5.71 -20.84
N GLU A 126 -0.72 -5.06 -20.22
CA GLU A 126 -0.58 -3.71 -19.70
C GLU A 126 0.34 -3.63 -18.49
N ARG A 127 0.51 -4.73 -17.75
CA ARG A 127 1.32 -4.75 -16.52
C ARG A 127 2.78 -4.36 -16.82
N ASP A 128 3.37 -5.02 -17.81
CA ASP A 128 4.73 -4.72 -18.26
C ASP A 128 4.80 -3.38 -18.98
N ARG A 129 3.79 -3.05 -19.81
CA ARG A 129 3.75 -1.77 -20.53
C ARG A 129 3.74 -0.57 -19.57
N VAL A 130 2.94 -0.62 -18.51
CA VAL A 130 2.87 0.44 -17.49
C VAL A 130 4.17 0.50 -16.70
N ALA A 131 4.72 -0.63 -16.28
CA ALA A 131 5.98 -0.64 -15.54
C ALA A 131 7.14 -0.06 -16.38
N GLY A 132 7.20 -0.41 -17.67
CA GLY A 132 8.13 0.20 -18.63
C GLY A 132 7.92 1.71 -18.75
N THR A 133 6.67 2.15 -18.98
CA THR A 133 6.32 3.57 -19.08
C THR A 133 6.75 4.36 -17.84
N LEU A 134 6.53 3.83 -16.63
CA LEU A 134 6.93 4.49 -15.38
C LEU A 134 8.45 4.70 -15.28
N ARG A 135 9.24 3.72 -15.76
CA ARG A 135 10.70 3.83 -15.81
C ARG A 135 11.15 4.78 -16.91
N ASP A 136 10.64 4.61 -18.13
CA ASP A 136 11.08 5.37 -19.32
C ASP A 136 10.75 6.87 -19.20
N THR A 137 9.66 7.21 -18.50
CA THR A 137 9.26 8.61 -18.24
C THR A 137 9.91 9.20 -16.98
N GLY A 138 10.70 8.41 -16.24
CA GLY A 138 11.36 8.85 -15.01
C GLY A 138 10.41 9.13 -13.84
N VAL A 139 9.18 8.60 -13.88
CA VAL A 139 8.27 8.58 -12.73
C VAL A 139 8.84 7.67 -11.64
N VAL A 140 9.45 6.56 -12.05
CA VAL A 140 10.19 5.66 -11.19
C VAL A 140 11.67 5.68 -11.57
N SER A 141 12.52 5.91 -10.58
CA SER A 141 13.97 5.78 -10.70
C SER A 141 14.48 4.80 -9.66
N GLU A 142 15.13 3.74 -10.10
CA GLU A 142 15.72 2.71 -9.23
C GLU A 142 17.24 2.87 -9.21
N SER A 143 17.85 2.75 -8.03
CA SER A 143 19.30 2.84 -7.86
C SER A 143 19.80 1.85 -6.81
N GLY A 144 21.09 1.55 -6.83
CA GLY A 144 21.72 0.57 -5.92
C GLY A 144 21.79 -0.85 -6.48
N GLY A 145 22.52 -1.72 -5.76
CA GLY A 145 22.64 -3.15 -6.08
C GLY A 145 21.64 -4.01 -5.30
N LYS A 146 21.73 -5.34 -5.42
CA LYS A 146 20.77 -6.30 -4.82
C LYS A 146 20.58 -6.15 -3.29
N GLU A 147 21.59 -5.71 -2.55
CA GLU A 147 21.52 -5.56 -1.08
C GLU A 147 21.15 -4.15 -0.61
N GLY A 148 21.00 -3.19 -1.52
CA GLY A 148 20.78 -1.78 -1.19
C GLY A 148 19.93 -1.05 -2.23
N GLN A 149 19.02 -1.77 -2.88
CA GLN A 149 18.15 -1.21 -3.91
C GLN A 149 17.22 -0.18 -3.27
N THR A 150 17.17 1.01 -3.87
CA THR A 150 16.26 2.08 -3.47
C THR A 150 15.50 2.58 -4.68
N MET A 151 14.28 3.04 -4.44
CA MET A 151 13.43 3.60 -5.48
C MET A 151 13.02 5.02 -5.10
N LEU A 152 13.03 5.92 -6.08
CA LEU A 152 12.39 7.22 -6.00
C LEU A 152 11.12 7.22 -6.85
N LEU A 153 10.03 7.73 -6.29
CA LEU A 153 8.78 8.03 -6.98
C LEU A 153 8.70 9.54 -7.22
N ARG A 154 8.86 9.96 -8.47
CA ARG A 154 8.77 11.36 -8.88
C ARG A 154 7.31 11.76 -9.05
N CYS A 155 6.83 12.61 -8.15
CA CYS A 155 5.50 13.18 -8.08
C CYS A 155 5.53 14.66 -8.49
N GLY A 156 5.63 14.92 -9.81
CA GLY A 156 5.85 16.27 -10.33
C GLY A 156 7.24 16.80 -9.97
N ASP A 157 7.28 17.87 -9.17
CA ASP A 157 8.53 18.49 -8.70
C ASP A 157 9.08 17.85 -7.41
N VAL A 158 8.31 16.97 -6.76
CA VAL A 158 8.72 16.26 -5.55
C VAL A 158 9.17 14.85 -5.91
N SER A 159 10.29 14.39 -5.35
CA SER A 159 10.70 12.98 -5.44
C SER A 159 10.64 12.35 -4.07
N LEU A 160 9.90 11.25 -3.95
CA LEU A 160 9.69 10.54 -2.69
C LEU A 160 10.45 9.22 -2.69
N SER A 161 11.31 9.00 -1.71
CA SER A 161 11.96 7.70 -1.46
C SER A 161 11.09 6.74 -0.64
N GLY A 162 9.84 7.13 -0.38
CA GLY A 162 8.95 6.49 0.58
C GLY A 162 7.92 7.46 1.12
N PHE A 163 7.09 7.00 2.06
CA PHE A 163 6.12 7.83 2.77
C PHE A 163 6.15 7.59 4.28
N ASP A 164 5.65 8.56 5.03
CA ASP A 164 5.44 8.49 6.46
C ASP A 164 4.01 8.03 6.71
N GLY A 165 3.87 6.85 7.30
CA GLY A 165 2.58 6.27 7.68
C GLY A 165 2.11 6.89 8.97
N GLU A 166 1.32 7.96 8.87
CA GLU A 166 0.80 8.71 10.01
C GLU A 166 -0.63 8.33 10.37
N GLU A 167 -1.35 7.64 9.49
CA GLU A 167 -2.69 7.14 9.77
C GLU A 167 -2.78 5.64 9.47
N ILE A 168 -3.58 4.94 10.27
CA ILE A 168 -4.07 3.60 9.96
C ILE A 168 -5.58 3.66 9.75
N TRP A 169 -6.05 3.08 8.64
CA TRP A 169 -7.46 3.09 8.29
C TRP A 169 -8.03 1.67 8.34
N VAL A 170 -9.25 1.54 8.86
CA VAL A 170 -10.07 0.34 8.76
C VAL A 170 -10.98 0.50 7.55
N VAL A 171 -10.90 -0.42 6.60
CA VAL A 171 -11.60 -0.32 5.32
C VAL A 171 -12.45 -1.56 5.07
N ASN A 172 -13.70 -1.35 4.65
CA ASN A 172 -14.51 -2.40 4.05
C ASN A 172 -14.14 -2.54 2.58
N CYS A 173 -13.59 -3.71 2.22
CA CYS A 173 -13.14 -4.04 0.86
C CYS A 173 -14.08 -5.07 0.19
N GLU A 174 -15.36 -5.14 0.61
CA GLU A 174 -16.35 -5.97 -0.07
C GLU A 174 -16.82 -5.30 -1.37
N GLY A 175 -16.89 -6.08 -2.44
CA GLY A 175 -17.34 -5.62 -3.77
C GLY A 175 -16.23 -5.03 -4.64
N PRO A 176 -16.60 -4.35 -5.73
CA PRO A 176 -15.70 -3.59 -6.59
C PRO A 176 -14.89 -2.55 -5.80
N VAL A 177 -13.70 -2.21 -6.28
CA VAL A 177 -12.77 -1.30 -5.59
C VAL A 177 -13.36 0.09 -5.37
N GLU A 178 -14.17 0.56 -6.31
CA GLU A 178 -14.90 1.82 -6.27
C GLU A 178 -15.93 1.88 -5.14
N GLU A 179 -16.42 0.72 -4.69
CA GLU A 179 -17.40 0.60 -3.61
C GLU A 179 -16.75 0.44 -2.24
N TRP A 180 -15.42 0.30 -2.17
CA TRP A 180 -14.70 0.15 -0.91
C TRP A 180 -14.86 1.39 -0.03
N ARG A 181 -15.09 1.17 1.27
CA ARG A 181 -15.45 2.24 2.21
C ARG A 181 -14.48 2.31 3.38
N VAL A 182 -13.93 3.49 3.63
CA VAL A 182 -13.22 3.76 4.87
C VAL A 182 -14.25 3.84 6.00
N LEU A 183 -14.08 2.99 7.01
CA LEU A 183 -14.98 2.90 8.17
C LEU A 183 -14.44 3.73 9.34
N ILE A 184 -13.15 3.59 9.63
CA ILE A 184 -12.49 4.25 10.76
C ILE A 184 -11.11 4.72 10.30
N LYS A 185 -10.69 5.90 10.77
CA LYS A 185 -9.32 6.40 10.63
C LYS A 185 -8.75 6.64 12.02
N THR A 186 -7.50 6.24 12.24
CA THR A 186 -6.78 6.55 13.47
C THR A 186 -5.45 7.19 13.16
N GLN A 187 -5.14 8.26 13.89
CA GLN A 187 -3.90 8.99 13.78
C GLN A 187 -2.84 8.32 14.67
N LEU A 188 -1.65 8.09 14.11
CA LEU A 188 -0.48 7.63 14.84
C LEU A 188 0.26 8.82 15.44
N THR A 189 0.96 8.58 16.54
CA THR A 189 1.73 9.63 17.21
C THR A 189 2.91 10.03 16.32
N ARG A 190 3.01 11.32 16.01
CA ARG A 190 4.18 11.86 15.29
C ARG A 190 5.40 11.75 16.18
N THR A 191 6.48 11.21 15.63
CA THR A 191 7.79 11.30 16.27
C THR A 191 8.24 12.76 16.15
N THR A 192 8.33 13.48 17.27
CA THR A 192 9.08 14.73 17.32
C THR A 192 10.54 14.38 17.06
N ARG A 193 11.01 14.62 15.83
CA ARG A 193 12.44 14.56 15.49
C ARG A 193 13.12 15.84 15.94
#